data_AF-A0A2K5LQE6-F1
#
_entry.id   AF-A0A2K5LQE6-F1
#
_cell.length_a   1.000
_cell.length_b   1.000
_cell.length_c   1.000
_cell.angle_alpha   90.00
_cell.angle_beta   90.00
_cell.angle_gamma   90.00
#
_symmetry.space_group_name_H-M   'P 1'
#
loop_
_entity.id
_entity.type
_entity.pdbx_description
1 polymer ?
#
loop_
_entity_poly.entity_id
_entity_poly.type
_entity_poly.pdbx_seq_one_letter_code
_entity_poly.pdbx_strand_id
1 'polypeptide(L)'
;MSEYIRVTEDENDEPIEIPSEDDGTVLLSTVTAQFPGACGLRYRNPVSQCMRGVRLVEGILHAPDAGWGNLVYVVNYPKGQERS
;
A
#
# COMPACT_ATOMS: atom_id res chain seq x y z
N MET A 1 2.74 -15.08 -11.45
CA MET A 1 1.46 -15.22 -10.72
C MET A 1 1.27 -13.90 -10.02
N SER A 2 0.27 -13.12 -10.44
CA SER A 2 -0.10 -11.88 -9.78
C SER A 2 -0.64 -12.22 -8.39
N GLU A 3 0.00 -11.65 -7.36
CA GLU A 3 -0.45 -11.75 -5.97
C GLU A 3 -1.39 -10.58 -5.68
N TYR A 4 -2.17 -10.68 -4.61
CA TYR A 4 -3.03 -9.59 -4.15
C TYR A 4 -2.49 -9.02 -2.85
N ILE A 5 -2.55 -7.70 -2.74
CA ILE A 5 -2.14 -6.98 -1.54
C ILE A 5 -3.36 -6.37 -0.88
N ARG A 6 -3.39 -6.36 0.46
CA ARG A 6 -4.51 -5.80 1.23
C ARG A 6 -4.23 -4.35 1.55
N VAL A 7 -5.02 -3.44 0.99
CA VAL A 7 -4.85 -2.00 1.16
C VAL A 7 -6.09 -1.40 1.81
N THR A 8 -5.90 -0.54 2.79
CA THR A 8 -6.95 0.22 3.47
C THR A 8 -6.53 1.69 3.63
N GLU A 9 -7.51 2.57 3.86
CA GLU A 9 -7.24 3.94 4.29
C GLU A 9 -7.09 4.08 5.81
N ASP A 10 -7.74 3.19 6.56
CA ASP A 10 -7.74 3.20 8.01
C ASP A 10 -7.54 1.78 8.56
N GLU A 11 -6.80 1.65 9.66
CA GLU A 11 -6.55 0.34 10.28
C GLU A 11 -7.84 -0.33 10.81
N ASN A 12 -8.94 0.42 10.94
CA ASN A 12 -10.24 -0.08 11.39
C ASN A 12 -11.19 -0.44 10.23
N ASP A 13 -10.87 -0.05 8.99
CA ASP A 13 -11.70 -0.33 7.81
C ASP A 13 -11.38 -1.69 7.17
N GLU A 14 -12.35 -2.23 6.43
CA GLU A 14 -12.15 -3.47 5.66
C GLU A 14 -11.14 -3.23 4.52
N PRO A 15 -10.05 -4.02 4.46
CA PRO A 15 -9.06 -3.84 3.42
C PRO A 15 -9.58 -4.32 2.06
N ILE A 16 -9.18 -3.60 1.01
CA ILE A 16 -9.44 -3.94 -0.38
C ILE A 16 -8.24 -4.70 -0.94
N GLU A 17 -8.51 -5.77 -1.69
CA GLU A 17 -7.47 -6.53 -2.39
C GLU A 17 -7.11 -5.85 -3.71
N ILE A 18 -5.87 -5.38 -3.81
CA ILE A 18 -5.30 -4.73 -4.99
C ILE A 18 -4.38 -5.73 -5.70
N PRO A 19 -4.54 -5.96 -7.03
CA PRO A 19 -3.66 -6.85 -7.77
C PRO A 19 -2.24 -6.28 -7.89
N SER A 20 -1.24 -7.16 -7.77
CA SER A 20 0.15 -6.89 -8.09
C SER A 20 0.46 -7.25 -9.55
N GLU A 21 1.54 -6.67 -10.05
CA GLU A 21 2.16 -7.03 -11.32
C GLU A 21 2.88 -8.39 -11.21
N ASP A 22 3.28 -8.94 -12.35
CA ASP A 22 3.98 -10.23 -12.43
C ASP A 22 5.37 -10.24 -11.77
N ASP A 23 6.01 -9.07 -11.65
CA ASP A 23 7.31 -8.89 -10.95
C ASP A 23 7.14 -8.75 -9.43
N GLY A 24 5.90 -8.83 -8.92
CA GLY A 24 5.59 -8.65 -7.50
C GLY A 24 5.59 -7.19 -7.06
N THR A 25 5.69 -6.23 -7.97
CA THR A 25 5.47 -4.81 -7.68
C THR A 25 3.98 -4.44 -7.77
N VAL A 26 3.58 -3.32 -7.19
CA VAL A 26 2.21 -2.79 -7.31
C VAL A 26 2.27 -1.39 -7.89
N LEU A 27 1.42 -1.09 -8.86
CA LEU A 27 1.38 0.25 -9.42
C LEU A 27 0.62 1.19 -8.49
N LEU A 28 1.18 2.38 -8.25
CA LEU A 28 0.51 3.45 -7.52
C LEU A 28 -0.79 3.85 -8.23
N SER A 29 -0.83 3.78 -9.57
CA SER A 29 -2.06 4.02 -10.34
C SER A 29 -3.20 3.08 -9.92
N THR A 30 -2.91 1.79 -9.73
CA THR A 30 -3.89 0.79 -9.25
C THR A 30 -4.38 1.11 -7.84
N VAL A 31 -3.47 1.54 -6.95
CA VAL A 31 -3.84 2.01 -5.61
C VAL A 31 -4.72 3.26 -5.70
N THR A 32 -4.35 4.25 -6.52
CA THR A 32 -5.11 5.50 -6.67
C THR A 32 -6.46 5.31 -7.35
N ALA A 33 -6.66 4.21 -8.09
CA ALA A 33 -7.95 3.89 -8.69
C ALA A 33 -9.01 3.55 -7.63
N GLN A 34 -8.60 2.96 -6.50
CA GLN A 34 -9.47 2.69 -5.35
C GLN A 34 -9.38 3.80 -4.29
N PHE A 35 -8.18 4.36 -4.10
CA PHE A 35 -7.85 5.37 -3.09
C PHE A 35 -7.37 6.66 -3.76
N PRO A 36 -8.28 7.48 -4.32
CA PRO A 36 -7.91 8.69 -5.02
C PRO A 36 -7.12 9.64 -4.11
N GLY A 37 -5.97 10.12 -4.58
CA GLY A 37 -5.08 11.01 -3.83
C GLY A 37 -3.98 10.30 -3.02
N ALA A 38 -3.97 8.97 -2.98
CA ALA A 38 -2.89 8.22 -2.35
C ALA A 38 -1.55 8.52 -3.04
N CYS A 39 -0.52 8.80 -2.23
CA CYS A 39 0.83 9.09 -2.69
C CYS A 39 1.87 8.06 -2.23
N GLY A 40 1.42 6.99 -1.55
CA GLY A 40 2.28 5.90 -1.11
C GLY A 40 1.56 4.95 -0.15
N LEU A 41 2.27 3.94 0.33
CA LEU A 41 1.76 2.96 1.29
C LEU A 41 2.68 2.85 2.51
N ARG A 42 2.10 2.47 3.65
CA ARG A 42 2.82 2.07 4.86
C ARG A 42 2.16 0.82 5.45
N TYR A 43 2.87 0.04 6.25
CA TYR A 43 2.31 -1.12 6.94
C TYR A 43 2.86 -1.21 8.36
N ARG A 44 2.15 -1.88 9.27
CA ARG A 44 2.66 -2.14 10.62
C ARG A 44 3.50 -3.40 10.62
N ASN A 45 4.75 -3.30 11.08
CA ASN A 45 5.60 -4.48 11.25
C ASN A 45 5.10 -5.31 12.43
N PRO A 46 4.74 -6.60 12.26
CA PRO A 46 4.25 -7.42 13.37
C PRO A 46 5.29 -7.62 14.48
N VAL A 47 6.59 -7.59 14.14
CA VAL A 47 7.67 -7.82 15.11
C VAL A 47 7.98 -6.56 15.91
N SER A 48 8.27 -5.44 15.24
CA SER A 48 8.70 -4.20 15.92
C SER A 48 7.54 -3.28 16.29
N GLN A 49 6.32 -3.56 15.83
CA GLN A 49 5.11 -2.71 15.98
C GLN A 49 5.26 -1.29 15.40
N CYS A 50 6.36 -0.99 14.70
CA CYS A 50 6.58 0.29 14.04
C CYS A 50 5.88 0.32 12.69
N MET A 51 5.46 1.51 12.28
CA MET A 51 5.03 1.77 10.90
C MET A 51 6.26 1.74 9.97
N ARG A 52 6.17 0.97 8.89
CA ARG A 52 7.18 0.87 7.84
C ARG A 52 6.61 1.40 6.53
N GLY A 53 7.36 2.26 5.86
CA GLY A 53 7.00 2.73 4.52
C GLY A 53 7.28 1.67 3.47
N VAL A 54 6.44 1.61 2.44
CA VAL A 54 6.69 0.84 1.22
C VAL A 54 7.54 1.69 0.29
N ARG A 55 8.53 1.08 -0.36
CA ARG A 55 9.39 1.77 -1.33
C ARG A 55 8.56 2.14 -2.56
N LEU A 56 8.59 3.42 -2.94
CA LEU A 56 7.96 3.94 -4.14
C LEU A 56 9.04 4.51 -5.08
N VAL A 57 9.09 4.03 -6.32
CA VAL A 57 10.02 4.49 -7.35
C VAL A 57 9.22 4.70 -8.64
N GLU A 58 9.18 5.93 -9.17
CA GLU A 58 8.50 6.26 -10.43
C GLU A 58 7.03 5.77 -10.52
N GLY A 59 6.30 5.79 -9.40
CA GLY A 59 4.91 5.31 -9.36
C GLY A 59 4.77 3.79 -9.18
N ILE A 60 5.87 3.07 -8.95
CA ILE A 60 5.91 1.64 -8.71
C ILE A 60 6.23 1.38 -7.24
N LEU A 61 5.34 0.68 -6.55
CA LEU A 61 5.50 0.24 -5.17
C LEU A 61 6.19 -1.11 -5.16
N HIS A 62 7.36 -1.17 -4.52
CA HIS A 62 8.14 -2.39 -4.39
C HIS A 62 7.82 -3.11 -3.09
N ALA A 63 7.61 -4.41 -3.19
CA ALA A 63 7.43 -5.27 -2.03
C ALA A 63 8.65 -5.20 -1.09
N PRO A 64 8.44 -5.35 0.23
CA PRO A 64 9.52 -5.61 1.17
C PRO A 64 10.30 -6.89 0.81
N ASP A 65 11.50 -7.10 1.38
CA ASP A 65 12.30 -8.33 1.17
C ASP A 65 11.54 -9.63 1.50
N ALA A 66 10.55 -9.55 2.40
CA ALA A 66 9.69 -10.67 2.78
C ALA A 66 8.44 -10.82 1.89
N GLY A 67 8.32 -10.04 0.82
CA GLY A 67 7.13 -9.94 -0.01
C GLY A 67 6.01 -9.13 0.64
N TRP A 68 4.85 -9.08 -0.01
CA TRP A 68 3.68 -8.38 0.51
C TRP A 68 3.05 -9.09 1.71
N GLY A 69 3.02 -10.43 1.67
CA GLY A 69 2.46 -11.29 2.70
C GLY A 69 0.97 -11.01 2.99
N ASN A 70 0.49 -11.47 4.15
CA ASN A 70 -0.87 -11.21 4.64
C ASN A 70 -0.95 -9.92 5.48
N LEU A 71 -0.09 -8.94 5.19
CA LEU A 71 -0.04 -7.66 5.90
C LEU A 71 -1.11 -6.71 5.35
N VAL A 72 -1.63 -5.86 6.23
CA VAL A 72 -2.53 -4.76 5.85
C VAL A 72 -1.70 -3.51 5.62
N TYR A 73 -1.82 -2.96 4.41
CA TYR A 73 -1.15 -1.74 3.98
C TYR A 73 -2.12 -0.57 4.11
N VAL A 74 -1.67 0.51 4.73
CA VAL A 74 -2.42 1.74 4.90
C VAL A 74 -1.93 2.77 3.88
N VAL A 75 -2.85 3.44 3.19
CA VAL A 75 -2.50 4.49 2.23
C VAL A 75 -1.96 5.74 2.93
N ASN A 76 -1.01 6.39 2.27
CA ASN A 76 -0.48 7.68 2.67
C ASN A 76 -1.06 8.76 1.76
N TYR A 77 -1.52 9.85 2.35
CA TYR A 77 -1.96 11.04 1.64
C TYR A 77 -0.97 12.19 1.88
N PRO A 78 -0.75 13.08 0.90
CA PRO A 78 0.08 14.26 1.08
C PRO A 78 -0.53 15.18 2.15
N LYS A 79 0.30 15.64 3.11
CA LYS A 79 -0.12 16.62 4.11
C LYS A 79 -0.44 17.95 3.41
N GLY A 80 -1.73 18.26 3.27
CA GLY A 80 -2.23 19.43 2.54
C GLY A 80 -3.45 19.11 1.66
N GLN A 81 -3.77 17.82 1.48
CA GLN A 81 -5.04 17.40 0.92
C GLN A 81 -6.02 17.23 2.09
N GLU A 82 -6.52 18.35 2.62
CA GLU A 82 -7.70 18.32 3.47
C GLU A 82 -8.82 17.62 2.69
N ARG A 83 -9.48 16.64 3.32
CA ARG A 83 -10.68 16.00 2.77
C ARG A 83 -11.76 17.10 2.71
N SER A 84 -11.87 17.77 1.57
CA SER A 84 -12.97 18.68 1.25
C SER A 84 -14.28 17.92 1.14
#